data_AF-A0A8S0QC63-F1
#
_entry.id   AF-A0A8S0QC63-F1
#
_cell.length_a   1.000
_cell.length_b   1.000
_cell.length_c   1.000
_cell.angle_alpha   90.00
_cell.angle_beta   90.00
_cell.angle_gamma   90.00
#
_symmetry.space_group_name_H-M   'P 1'
#
loop_
_entity.id
_entity.type
_entity.pdbx_description
1 polymer ?
#
loop_
_entity_poly.entity_id
_entity_poly.type
_entity_poly.pdbx_seq_one_letter_code
_entity_poly.pdbx_strand_id
1 'polypeptide(L)'
;MALPGFGRENYEKLAPYIAALPPDTTLNICTAKGHVLDAFNPVETQWEDEAALQKNRASAPGCFPALNDYGATFGADKKAFSNGTTRFKTSSSYFRLSSLVTIGSSEFNLYSLLYLDGQGYFVHPIQRSFSPD
;
A
#
# COMPACT_ATOMS: atom_id res chain seq x y z
N MET A 1 2.80 -22.56 6.50
CA MET A 1 3.71 -21.41 6.71
C MET A 1 5.04 -21.75 6.08
N ALA A 2 5.53 -20.92 5.16
CA ALA A 2 6.58 -21.27 4.19
C ALA A 2 7.98 -20.70 4.51
N LEU A 3 8.12 -19.91 5.58
CA LEU A 3 9.37 -19.24 5.96
C LEU A 3 9.86 -19.74 7.34
N PRO A 4 11.08 -20.30 7.45
CA PRO A 4 11.63 -20.74 8.72
C PRO A 4 11.66 -19.61 9.76
N GLY A 5 11.16 -19.88 10.97
CA GLY A 5 11.12 -18.89 12.06
C GLY A 5 10.04 -17.81 11.93
N PHE A 6 9.27 -17.77 10.83
CA PHE A 6 8.19 -16.82 10.64
C PHE A 6 6.82 -17.47 10.89
N GLY A 7 6.37 -17.37 12.14
CA GLY A 7 5.10 -17.91 12.59
C GLY A 7 3.90 -17.01 12.26
N ARG A 8 2.70 -17.55 12.48
CA ARG A 8 1.42 -16.87 12.26
C ARG A 8 1.32 -15.55 13.02
N GLU A 9 1.78 -15.52 14.27
CA GLU A 9 1.76 -14.31 15.10
C GLU A 9 2.54 -13.15 14.43
N ASN A 10 3.71 -13.44 13.89
CA ASN A 10 4.52 -12.44 13.19
C ASN A 10 3.88 -12.04 11.86
N TYR A 11 3.23 -12.98 11.17
CA TYR A 11 2.44 -12.67 9.98
C TYR A 11 1.30 -11.71 10.30
N GLU A 12 0.49 -11.98 11.32
CA GLU A 12 -0.68 -11.15 11.67
C GLU A 12 -0.28 -9.71 12.04
N LYS A 13 0.90 -9.52 12.66
CA LYS A 13 1.45 -8.18 12.94
C LYS A 13 1.84 -7.42 11.66
N LEU A 14 2.37 -8.11 10.66
CA LEU A 14 2.85 -7.50 9.41
C LEU A 14 1.79 -7.40 8.32
N ALA A 15 0.79 -8.30 8.32
CA ALA A 15 -0.26 -8.40 7.31
C ALA A 15 -0.91 -7.06 6.95
N PRO A 16 -1.16 -6.12 7.90
CA PRO A 16 -1.75 -4.83 7.57
C PRO A 16 -0.83 -3.87 6.80
N TYR A 17 0.46 -4.18 6.64
CA TYR A 17 1.49 -3.30 6.10
C TYR A 17 2.17 -3.84 4.84
N ILE A 18 1.86 -5.07 4.44
CA ILE A 18 2.50 -5.74 3.29
C ILE A 18 1.45 -6.17 2.25
N ALA A 19 1.88 -6.27 1.00
CA ALA A 19 1.09 -6.83 -0.09
C ALA A 19 2.00 -7.59 -1.06
N ALA A 20 1.49 -8.69 -1.63
CA ALA A 20 2.16 -9.45 -2.67
C ALA A 20 1.63 -9.01 -4.03
N LEU A 21 2.34 -8.10 -4.69
CA LEU A 21 2.01 -7.58 -6.03
C LEU A 21 3.06 -8.04 -7.04
N PRO A 22 2.76 -7.98 -8.36
CA PRO A 22 3.76 -8.29 -9.38
C PRO A 22 5.07 -7.48 -9.20
N PRO A 23 6.20 -7.99 -9.72
CA PRO A 23 7.49 -7.30 -9.65
C PRO A 23 7.41 -5.86 -10.17
N ASP A 24 8.32 -5.01 -9.70
CA ASP A 24 8.43 -3.60 -10.08
C ASP A 24 7.22 -2.71 -9.70
N THR A 25 6.29 -3.24 -8.89
CA THR A 25 5.20 -2.43 -8.34
C THR A 25 5.75 -1.39 -7.35
N THR A 26 5.39 -0.14 -7.58
CA THR A 26 5.79 1.01 -6.76
C THR A 26 4.84 1.24 -5.60
N LEU A 27 5.35 1.74 -4.49
CA LEU A 27 4.56 2.21 -3.36
C LEU A 27 3.80 3.49 -3.73
N ASN A 28 2.48 3.49 -3.51
CA ASN A 28 1.68 4.72 -3.57
C ASN A 28 1.73 5.46 -2.22
N ILE A 29 2.45 6.59 -2.18
CA ILE A 29 2.65 7.36 -0.94
C ILE A 29 1.36 8.00 -0.41
N CYS A 30 0.36 8.19 -1.27
CA CYS A 30 -0.92 8.80 -0.89
C CYS A 30 -1.79 7.83 -0.06
N THR A 31 -1.57 6.53 -0.21
CA THR A 31 -2.38 5.48 0.44
C THR A 31 -1.57 4.59 1.38
N ALA A 32 -0.24 4.69 1.35
CA ALA A 32 0.64 3.95 2.25
C ALA A 32 0.31 4.27 3.72
N LYS A 33 0.44 3.29 4.61
CA LYS A 33 0.37 3.53 6.05
C LYS A 33 1.60 4.26 6.54
N GLY A 34 1.47 4.98 7.65
CA GLY A 34 2.53 5.75 8.28
C GLY A 34 3.79 4.92 8.54
N HIS A 35 3.62 3.79 9.19
CA HIS A 35 4.70 2.83 9.46
C HIS A 35 5.43 2.37 8.18
N VAL A 36 4.72 2.27 7.06
CA VAL A 36 5.34 1.90 5.77
C VAL A 36 6.17 3.06 5.24
N LEU A 37 5.67 4.30 5.34
CA LEU A 37 6.42 5.50 4.95
C LEU A 37 7.69 5.64 5.78
N ASP A 38 7.58 5.56 7.11
CA ASP A 38 8.73 5.68 8.00
C ASP A 38 9.73 4.52 7.82
N ALA A 39 9.28 3.30 7.51
CA ALA A 39 10.19 2.18 7.23
C ALA A 39 11.09 2.39 6.00
N PHE A 40 10.69 3.26 5.06
CA PHE A 40 11.53 3.65 3.93
C PHE A 40 12.45 4.82 4.25
N ASN A 41 12.18 5.60 5.31
CA ASN A 41 13.00 6.73 5.72
C ASN A 41 13.94 6.33 6.88
N PRO A 42 15.27 6.25 6.66
CA PRO A 42 16.19 5.84 7.72
C PRO A 42 16.50 6.94 8.74
N VAL A 43 15.99 8.17 8.55
CA VAL A 43 16.41 9.35 9.31
C VAL A 43 15.36 9.79 10.32
N GLU A 44 14.08 9.84 9.93
CA GLU A 44 13.01 10.40 10.74
C GLU A 44 11.79 9.48 10.76
N THR A 45 11.17 9.39 11.94
CA THR A 45 9.85 8.78 12.15
C THR A 45 8.84 9.92 12.31
N GLN A 46 8.05 10.18 11.26
CA GLN A 46 7.14 11.32 11.22
C GLN A 46 5.68 10.89 10.99
N TRP A 47 5.46 9.71 10.42
CA TRP A 47 4.17 9.33 9.85
C TRP A 47 3.42 8.27 10.67
N GLU A 48 4.03 7.68 11.72
CA GLU A 48 3.43 6.67 12.60
C GLU A 48 2.09 7.08 13.24
N ASP A 49 1.85 8.37 13.51
CA ASP A 49 0.54 8.87 13.94
C ASP A 49 -0.45 8.86 12.76
N GLU A 50 -1.12 7.71 12.60
CA GLU A 50 -2.12 7.49 11.56
C GLU A 50 -3.27 8.50 11.64
N ALA A 51 -3.68 8.96 12.83
CA ALA A 51 -4.78 9.91 12.95
C ALA A 51 -4.37 11.29 12.40
N ALA A 52 -3.17 11.75 12.74
CA ALA A 52 -2.60 12.96 12.18
C ALA A 52 -2.37 12.84 10.66
N LEU A 53 -1.85 11.71 10.19
CA LEU A 53 -1.62 11.46 8.76
C LEU A 53 -2.93 11.49 7.96
N GLN A 54 -3.98 10.84 8.45
CA GLN A 54 -5.29 10.84 7.78
C GLN A 54 -5.92 12.24 7.78
N LYS A 55 -5.79 12.99 8.88
CA LYS A 55 -6.26 14.38 8.94
C LYS A 55 -5.55 15.27 7.91
N ASN A 56 -4.23 15.11 7.76
CA ASN A 56 -3.44 15.86 6.78
C ASN A 56 -3.82 15.47 5.35
N ARG A 57 -4.04 14.18 5.08
CA ARG A 57 -4.54 13.69 3.78
C ARG A 57 -5.91 14.24 3.42
N ALA A 58 -6.85 14.25 4.37
CA ALA A 58 -8.19 14.78 4.15
C ALA A 58 -8.20 16.31 3.92
N SER A 59 -7.21 17.02 4.46
CA SER A 59 -7.10 18.48 4.34
C SER A 59 -6.27 18.94 3.14
N ALA A 60 -5.53 18.04 2.52
CA ALA A 60 -4.69 18.37 1.37
C ALA A 60 -5.53 18.46 0.08
N PRO A 61 -5.23 19.41 -0.83
CA PRO A 61 -5.91 19.51 -2.12
C PRO A 61 -5.55 18.37 -3.09
N GLY A 62 -4.63 17.47 -2.70
CA GLY A 62 -4.15 16.36 -3.50
C GLY A 62 -3.46 15.32 -2.63
N CYS A 63 -2.53 14.56 -3.21
CA CYS A 63 -1.76 13.55 -2.49
C CYS A 63 -1.00 14.16 -1.29
N PHE A 64 -1.08 13.50 -0.14
CA PHE A 64 -0.27 13.82 1.03
C PHE A 64 0.40 12.55 1.60
N PRO A 65 1.71 12.61 1.94
CA PRO A 65 2.63 13.72 1.64
C PRO A 65 2.85 13.90 0.13
N ALA A 66 3.15 15.12 -0.32
CA ALA A 66 3.56 15.32 -1.71
C ALA A 66 4.91 14.65 -1.94
N LEU A 67 5.17 14.14 -3.15
CA LEU A 67 6.39 13.36 -3.45
C LEU A 67 7.67 14.15 -3.14
N ASN A 68 7.68 15.46 -3.43
CA ASN A 68 8.81 16.33 -3.14
C ASN A 68 9.03 16.52 -1.63
N ASP A 69 7.96 16.71 -0.87
CA ASP A 69 8.01 16.90 0.58
C ASP A 69 8.45 15.60 1.27
N TYR A 70 7.92 14.46 0.82
CA TYR A 70 8.36 13.15 1.28
C TYR A 70 9.84 12.94 0.98
N GLY A 71 10.31 13.27 -0.22
CA GLY A 71 11.74 13.21 -0.56
C GLY A 71 12.62 14.14 0.27
N ALA A 72 12.09 15.27 0.76
CA ALA A 72 12.82 16.18 1.64
C ALA A 72 13.08 15.57 3.04
N THR A 73 12.23 14.66 3.50
CA THR A 73 12.39 13.97 4.81
C THR A 73 13.61 13.05 4.88
N PHE A 74 14.22 12.72 3.74
CA PHE A 74 15.45 11.92 3.66
C PHE A 74 16.72 12.75 3.96
N GLY A 75 16.58 14.07 4.18
CA GLY A 75 17.68 14.94 4.61
C GLY A 75 18.88 14.95 3.67
N ALA A 76 20.07 14.68 4.21
CA ALA A 76 21.32 14.61 3.45
C ALA A 76 21.45 13.33 2.61
N ASP A 77 20.70 12.27 2.93
CA ASP A 77 20.68 11.03 2.17
C ASP A 77 19.62 11.04 1.07
N LYS A 78 19.67 12.09 0.24
CA LYS A 78 18.85 12.17 -0.98
C LYS A 78 19.15 11.04 -1.95
N LYS A 79 20.27 10.32 -1.79
CA LYS A 79 20.62 9.14 -2.59
C LYS A 79 19.74 7.95 -2.23
N ALA A 80 19.40 7.74 -0.96
CA ALA A 80 18.41 6.73 -0.56
C ALA A 80 17.05 6.98 -1.22
N PHE A 81 16.59 8.23 -1.23
CA PHE A 81 15.38 8.61 -1.97
C PHE A 81 15.55 8.46 -3.49
N SER A 82 16.63 9.00 -4.08
CA SER A 82 16.89 8.99 -5.53
C SER A 82 17.08 7.60 -6.12
N ASN A 83 17.67 6.67 -5.38
CA ASN A 83 17.75 5.26 -5.79
C ASN A 83 16.39 4.56 -5.69
N GLY A 84 15.48 5.12 -4.88
CA GLY A 84 14.11 4.67 -4.68
C GLY A 84 13.05 5.52 -5.38
N THR A 85 13.36 6.56 -6.15
CA THR A 85 12.34 7.40 -6.81
C THR A 85 11.52 6.60 -7.82
N THR A 86 12.13 5.56 -8.40
CA THR A 86 11.44 4.56 -9.22
C THR A 86 10.49 3.66 -8.42
N ARG A 87 10.61 3.63 -7.08
CA ARG A 87 9.80 2.82 -6.16
C ARG A 87 8.63 3.59 -5.55
N PHE A 88 8.53 4.90 -5.73
CA PHE A 88 7.47 5.73 -5.16
C PHE A 88 6.63 6.39 -6.27
N LYS A 89 5.31 6.33 -6.13
CA LYS A 89 4.35 7.03 -6.99
C LYS A 89 3.22 7.61 -6.15
N THR A 90 2.39 8.42 -6.80
CA THR A 90 1.14 8.97 -6.24
C THR A 90 -0.11 8.29 -6.83
N SER A 91 0.10 7.26 -7.66
CA SER A 91 -0.96 6.47 -8.31
C SER A 91 -0.70 4.98 -8.12
N SER A 92 -1.75 4.18 -8.29
CA SER A 92 -1.67 2.71 -8.27
C SER A 92 -2.33 2.15 -9.53
N SER A 93 -1.77 1.05 -10.04
CA SER A 93 -2.39 0.21 -11.07
C SER A 93 -3.02 -1.06 -10.49
N TYR A 94 -2.87 -1.30 -9.18
CA TYR A 94 -3.39 -2.49 -8.52
C TYR A 94 -4.39 -2.11 -7.43
N PHE A 95 -5.50 -2.84 -7.38
CA PHE A 95 -6.59 -2.59 -6.44
C PHE A 95 -7.14 -3.92 -5.92
N ARG A 96 -7.49 -3.98 -4.64
CA ARG A 96 -8.23 -5.12 -4.10
C ARG A 96 -9.71 -4.76 -4.01
N LEU A 97 -10.56 -5.57 -4.64
CA LEU A 97 -12.01 -5.52 -4.49
C LEU A 97 -12.44 -6.59 -3.50
N SER A 98 -13.10 -6.19 -2.41
CA SER A 98 -13.76 -7.08 -1.48
C SER A 98 -15.27 -7.04 -1.74
N SER A 99 -15.82 -8.14 -2.24
CA SER A 99 -17.25 -8.28 -2.50
C SER A 99 -17.90 -9.16 -1.44
N LEU A 100 -18.80 -8.57 -0.66
CA LEU A 100 -19.69 -9.29 0.23
C LEU A 100 -20.98 -9.60 -0.54
N VAL A 101 -21.27 -10.88 -0.74
CA VAL A 101 -22.41 -11.32 -1.54
C VAL A 101 -23.40 -12.09 -0.67
N THR A 102 -24.66 -11.66 -0.69
CA THR A 102 -25.77 -12.34 -0.01
C THR A 102 -26.76 -12.88 -1.04
N ILE A 103 -27.04 -14.18 -1.00
CA ILE A 103 -28.02 -14.84 -1.87
C ILE A 103 -28.95 -15.68 -1.00
N GLY A 104 -30.19 -15.21 -0.82
CA GLY A 104 -31.13 -15.83 0.11
C GLY A 104 -30.59 -15.80 1.54
N SER A 105 -30.34 -16.98 2.12
CA SER A 105 -29.72 -17.16 3.44
C SER A 105 -28.20 -17.40 3.39
N SER A 106 -27.60 -17.44 2.20
CA SER A 106 -26.16 -17.68 2.05
C SER A 106 -25.39 -16.37 1.94
N GLU A 107 -24.24 -16.30 2.60
CA GLU A 107 -23.29 -15.19 2.52
C GLU A 107 -21.90 -15.74 2.17
N PHE A 108 -21.21 -15.09 1.24
CA PHE A 108 -19.81 -15.39 0.97
C PHE A 108 -19.04 -14.13 0.58
N ASN A 109 -17.74 -14.12 0.90
CA ASN A 109 -16.81 -13.08 0.52
C ASN A 109 -15.99 -13.51 -0.71
N LEU A 110 -15.84 -12.60 -1.66
CA LEU A 110 -14.95 -12.75 -2.79
C LEU A 110 -13.94 -11.61 -2.80
N TYR A 111 -12.66 -11.93 -2.70
CA TYR A 111 -11.55 -11.00 -2.82
C TYR A 111 -10.95 -11.12 -4.22
N SER A 112 -10.89 -10.01 -4.94
CA SER A 112 -10.32 -9.94 -6.29
C SER A 112 -9.16 -8.95 -6.33
N LEU A 113 -8.01 -9.39 -6.82
CA LEU A 113 -6.92 -8.49 -7.20
C LEU A 113 -7.19 -8.00 -8.62
N LEU A 114 -7.32 -6.69 -8.77
CA LEU A 114 -7.59 -6.00 -10.02
C LEU A 114 -6.33 -5.29 -10.50
N TYR A 115 -6.08 -5.36 -11.80
CA TYR A 115 -5.07 -4.58 -12.51
C TYR A 115 -5.76 -3.58 -13.44
N LEU A 116 -5.45 -2.30 -13.28
CA LEU A 116 -5.82 -1.23 -14.19
C LEU A 116 -4.67 -1.04 -15.19
N ASP A 117 -4.98 -1.17 -16.47
CA ASP A 117 -3.98 -1.03 -17.53
C ASP A 117 -3.35 0.37 -17.55
N GLY A 118 -2.16 0.48 -18.17
CA GLY A 118 -1.37 1.72 -18.15
C GLY A 118 -2.03 2.94 -18.80
N GLN A 119 -3.14 2.74 -19.52
CA GLN A 119 -3.94 3.79 -20.14
C GLN A 119 -5.23 4.11 -19.36
N GLY A 120 -5.55 3.33 -18.30
CA GLY A 120 -6.69 3.55 -17.43
C GLY A 120 -8.04 3.17 -18.03
N TYR A 121 -8.05 2.44 -19.15
CA TYR A 121 -9.26 2.11 -19.90
C TYR A 121 -9.80 0.72 -19.57
N PHE A 122 -8.95 -0.20 -19.12
CA PHE A 122 -9.35 -1.58 -18.87
C PHE A 122 -8.96 -2.06 -17.48
N VAL A 123 -9.93 -2.69 -16.81
CA VAL A 123 -9.77 -3.32 -15.50
C VAL A 123 -9.81 -4.83 -15.66
N HIS A 124 -8.74 -5.51 -15.24
CA HIS A 124 -8.59 -6.95 -15.34
C HIS A 124 -8.49 -7.60 -13.96
N PRO A 125 -9.36 -8.58 -13.63
CA PRO A 125 -9.16 -9.40 -12.45
C PRO A 125 -8.03 -10.41 -12.69
N ILE A 126 -6.94 -10.30 -11.94
CA ILE A 126 -5.74 -11.14 -12.09
C ILE A 126 -5.66 -12.27 -11.04
N GLN A 127 -6.39 -12.15 -9.93
CA GLN A 127 -6.54 -13.21 -8.93
C GLN A 127 -7.90 -13.11 -8.25
N ARG A 128 -8.46 -14.25 -7.84
CA ARG A 128 -9.67 -14.32 -7.02
C ARG A 128 -9.51 -15.34 -5.89
N SER A 129 -10.03 -15.03 -4.71
CA SER A 129 -10.02 -15.89 -3.54
C SER A 129 -11.32 -15.75 -2.76
N PHE A 130 -11.81 -16.86 -2.18
CA PHE A 130 -12.92 -16.87 -1.21
C PHE A 130 -12.43 -16.74 0.24
N SER A 131 -11.12 -16.72 0.44
CA SER A 131 -10.49 -16.49 1.74
C SER A 131 -9.73 -15.16 1.72
N PRO A 132 -9.79 -14.38 2.81
CA PRO A 132 -8.94 -13.20 2.95
C PRO A 132 -7.47 -13.62 3.00
N ASP A 133 -6.61 -12.70 2.56
CA ASP A 133 -5.15 -12.83 2.57
C ASP A 133 -4.59 -12.95 4.01
#